data_AF-A0A812W1D3-F1
#
_entry.id   AF-A0A812W1D3-F1
#
_cell.length_a   1.000
_cell.length_b   1.000
_cell.length_c   1.000
_cell.angle_alpha   90.00
_cell.angle_beta   90.00
_cell.angle_gamma   90.00
#
_symmetry.space_group_name_H-M   'P 1'
#
loop_
_entity.id
_entity.type
_entity.pdbx_description
1 polymer ?
#
loop_
_entity_poly.entity_id
_entity_poly.type
_entity_poly.pdbx_seq_one_letter_code
_entity_poly.pdbx_strand_id
1 'polypeptide(L)'
;MHMKFCIKTTPLVCSRSLCPVERSRAGLVSHPLNMFRLAPVLIGAASAVYLRSNVSHASIHAASSLSFYQDEPQCQCVANNPNWKKTQRSEPKCIFIDLGAADGNTFAKFLENDYGKIKECPSGKWEAFLLEANPQFTKELNSLQENFPGQVHSLAEHAAFDCEGTTSFFIDKDASHNHWGSSMMSDAPDAVKSGKVKVTVPMTNIVQLIAENVRPDDWVMLKVDIEGAEYNLIPCLAQFSEAGLVDRMYLEEHWWFPSITEAAKAALADGKKQLVAKHVDIPNYYSET
;
A
#
# COMPACT_ATOMS: atom_id res chain seq x y z
N MET A 1 -22.20 18.63 -47.03
CA MET A 1 -22.58 17.47 -46.22
C MET A 1 -22.91 18.01 -44.82
N HIS A 2 -24.19 18.26 -44.55
CA HIS A 2 -24.67 18.89 -43.30
C HIS A 2 -25.31 17.81 -42.43
N MET A 3 -24.74 17.56 -41.24
CA MET A 3 -25.36 16.71 -40.23
C MET A 3 -26.14 17.58 -39.25
N LYS A 4 -27.46 17.38 -39.22
CA LYS A 4 -28.40 17.92 -38.23
C LYS A 4 -28.38 17.03 -37.00
N PHE A 5 -28.11 17.60 -35.82
CA PHE A 5 -28.40 16.95 -34.53
C PHE A 5 -29.89 17.11 -34.21
N CYS A 6 -30.54 16.00 -33.89
CA CYS A 6 -31.93 15.95 -33.48
C CYS A 6 -32.01 15.95 -31.96
N ILE A 7 -32.52 17.04 -31.39
CA ILE A 7 -32.90 17.17 -29.98
C ILE A 7 -34.22 16.41 -29.79
N LYS A 8 -34.28 15.51 -28.81
CA LYS A 8 -35.55 14.97 -28.29
C LYS A 8 -35.75 15.46 -26.85
N THR A 9 -36.82 16.21 -26.66
CA THR A 9 -37.34 16.71 -25.39
C THR A 9 -38.58 15.92 -24.96
N THR A 10 -38.82 15.94 -23.63
CA THR A 10 -40.07 15.70 -22.86
C THR A 10 -40.46 14.27 -22.45
N PRO A 11 -41.28 14.07 -21.36
CA PRO A 11 -41.61 14.94 -20.21
C PRO A 11 -41.60 14.27 -18.80
N LEU A 12 -41.81 15.13 -17.79
CA LEU A 12 -42.10 14.90 -16.37
C LEU A 12 -43.30 13.98 -16.05
N VAL A 13 -43.17 13.20 -14.96
CA VAL A 13 -44.20 12.79 -13.96
C VAL A 13 -43.45 12.54 -12.63
N CYS A 14 -43.52 13.34 -11.56
CA CYS A 14 -44.57 13.64 -10.57
C CYS A 14 -44.91 12.51 -9.55
N SER A 15 -44.27 12.62 -8.38
CA SER A 15 -44.85 12.59 -7.01
C SER A 15 -45.15 11.27 -6.26
N ARG A 16 -44.98 11.40 -4.93
CA ARG A 16 -45.24 10.52 -3.77
C ARG A 16 -44.04 9.60 -3.42
N SER A 17 -43.52 9.56 -2.20
CA SER A 17 -44.17 9.74 -0.89
C SER A 17 -43.13 10.04 0.19
N LEU A 18 -43.48 11.00 1.04
CA LEU A 18 -42.89 11.25 2.35
C LEU A 18 -43.19 10.07 3.29
N CYS A 19 -42.18 9.60 4.02
CA CYS A 19 -42.38 8.83 5.26
C CYS A 19 -41.59 9.53 6.38
N PRO A 20 -42.26 10.16 7.36
CA PRO A 20 -41.66 10.50 8.63
C PRO A 20 -41.78 9.28 9.56
N VAL A 21 -40.68 8.84 10.17
CA VAL A 21 -40.74 7.96 11.33
C VAL A 21 -40.34 8.79 12.54
N GLU A 22 -41.36 9.32 13.19
CA GLU A 22 -41.30 9.84 14.55
C GLU A 22 -42.04 8.85 15.44
N ARG A 23 -41.35 8.24 16.42
CA ARG A 23 -41.97 7.89 17.70
C ARG A 23 -40.93 7.64 18.79
N SER A 24 -41.11 8.47 19.82
CA SER A 24 -40.54 8.48 21.16
C SER A 24 -40.45 7.11 21.84
N ARG A 25 -39.48 6.96 22.75
CA ARG A 25 -39.77 6.78 24.18
C ARG A 25 -38.54 6.98 25.05
N ALA A 26 -38.68 7.91 25.98
CA ALA A 26 -37.86 8.05 27.17
C ALA A 26 -37.97 6.79 28.04
N GLY A 27 -36.84 6.39 28.61
CA GLY A 27 -36.75 5.38 29.66
C GLY A 27 -35.64 5.75 30.62
N LEU A 28 -35.94 6.67 31.54
CA LEU A 28 -35.18 6.79 32.78
C LEU A 28 -35.38 5.50 33.58
N VAL A 29 -34.28 4.81 33.90
CA VAL A 29 -34.24 3.91 35.06
C VAL A 29 -33.05 4.32 35.91
N SER A 30 -33.37 4.87 37.06
CA SER A 30 -32.48 5.16 38.18
C SER A 30 -32.43 3.96 39.13
N HIS A 31 -31.43 3.98 40.03
CA HIS A 31 -31.20 3.20 41.26
C HIS A 31 -30.21 2.02 41.13
N PRO A 32 -29.52 1.62 42.23
CA PRO A 32 -28.89 2.44 43.26
C PRO A 32 -27.42 2.04 43.52
N LEU A 33 -26.73 2.90 44.28
CA LEU A 33 -25.48 2.63 44.98
C LEU A 33 -25.60 1.33 45.80
N ASN A 34 -24.60 0.45 45.68
CA ASN A 34 -24.36 -0.56 46.70
C ASN A 34 -22.91 -0.47 47.17
N MET A 35 -22.74 0.16 48.33
CA MET A 35 -21.57 0.02 49.18
C MET A 35 -21.53 -1.42 49.71
N PHE A 36 -20.46 -2.16 49.41
CA PHE A 36 -19.99 -3.20 50.30
C PHE A 36 -18.49 -3.04 50.51
N ARG A 37 -18.14 -2.48 51.66
CA ARG A 37 -16.87 -2.73 52.34
C ARG A 37 -16.94 -4.13 52.93
N LEU A 38 -16.01 -5.01 52.56
CA LEU A 38 -15.59 -6.12 53.41
C LEU A 38 -14.06 -6.17 53.43
N ALA A 39 -13.58 -6.39 54.65
CA ALA A 39 -12.20 -6.36 55.11
C ALA A 39 -11.43 -7.64 54.66
N PRO A 40 -10.12 -7.73 54.94
CA PRO A 40 -9.22 -8.68 54.31
C PRO A 40 -9.33 -10.07 54.93
N VAL A 41 -9.37 -11.10 54.10
CA VAL A 41 -9.14 -12.48 54.54
C VAL A 41 -7.69 -12.84 54.20
N LEU A 42 -6.88 -12.98 55.25
CA LEU A 42 -5.58 -13.64 55.22
C LEU A 42 -5.82 -15.14 55.03
N ILE A 43 -5.42 -15.69 53.87
CA ILE A 43 -5.26 -17.13 53.67
C ILE A 43 -3.86 -17.39 53.12
N GLY A 44 -3.08 -18.11 53.93
CA GLY A 44 -2.29 -19.26 53.50
C GLY A 44 -1.22 -19.01 52.44
N ALA A 45 0.01 -18.88 52.90
CA ALA A 45 1.19 -19.17 52.10
C ALA A 45 1.14 -20.62 51.58
N ALA A 46 0.93 -20.75 50.27
CA ALA A 46 1.31 -21.94 49.53
C ALA A 46 2.48 -21.55 48.62
N SER A 47 3.67 -22.07 48.95
CA SER A 47 4.86 -21.97 48.11
C SER A 47 4.61 -22.70 46.79
N ALA A 48 4.14 -21.97 45.79
CA ALA A 48 4.19 -22.41 44.41
C ALA A 48 5.64 -22.25 43.94
N VAL A 49 6.33 -23.39 43.75
CA VAL A 49 7.60 -23.47 43.05
C VAL A 49 7.37 -22.94 41.64
N TYR A 50 7.74 -21.68 41.40
CA TYR A 50 7.80 -21.09 40.07
C TYR A 50 8.96 -21.76 39.34
N LEU A 51 8.66 -22.84 38.62
CA LEU A 51 9.53 -23.31 37.54
C LEU A 51 9.56 -22.18 36.51
N ARG A 52 10.61 -21.37 36.57
CA ARG A 52 11.00 -20.48 35.48
C ARG A 52 11.42 -21.37 34.31
N SER A 53 10.46 -21.72 33.47
CA SER A 53 10.74 -22.16 32.12
C SER A 53 11.38 -20.97 31.41
N ASN A 54 12.70 -20.97 31.32
CA ASN A 54 13.44 -20.22 30.32
C ASN A 54 13.01 -20.76 28.96
N VAL A 55 11.87 -20.28 28.45
CA VAL A 55 11.53 -20.42 27.04
C VAL A 55 12.44 -19.42 26.34
N SER A 56 13.58 -19.92 25.88
CA SER A 56 14.41 -19.25 24.91
C SER A 56 13.49 -18.90 23.73
N HIS A 57 13.13 -17.62 23.58
CA HIS A 57 12.64 -17.06 22.33
C HIS A 57 13.80 -17.05 21.32
N ALA A 58 14.25 -18.24 20.94
CA ALA A 58 15.16 -18.48 19.84
C ALA A 58 14.33 -19.11 18.72
N SER A 59 13.46 -18.31 18.13
CA SER A 59 12.97 -18.56 16.78
C SER A 59 13.13 -17.26 16.01
N ILE A 60 14.40 -16.84 15.89
CA ILE A 60 14.79 -16.07 14.72
C ILE A 60 14.58 -17.05 13.58
N HIS A 61 13.42 -16.96 12.92
CA HIS A 61 13.25 -17.56 11.63
C HIS A 61 14.38 -16.99 10.78
N ALA A 62 15.40 -17.80 10.55
CA ALA A 62 16.24 -17.66 9.39
C ALA A 62 15.30 -17.87 8.21
N ALA A 63 14.60 -16.81 7.82
CA ALA A 63 14.05 -16.69 6.50
C ALA A 63 15.27 -16.75 5.59
N SER A 64 15.62 -17.98 5.20
CA SER A 64 16.48 -18.23 4.04
C SER A 64 16.05 -17.22 2.99
N SER A 65 16.97 -16.37 2.55
CA SER A 65 16.74 -15.45 1.45
C SER A 65 16.31 -16.31 0.27
N LEU A 66 15.00 -16.46 0.09
CA LEU A 66 14.43 -17.08 -1.07
C LEU A 66 14.69 -16.06 -2.15
N SER A 67 15.82 -16.22 -2.84
CA SER A 67 16.01 -15.51 -4.08
C SER A 67 15.01 -16.12 -5.04
N PHE A 68 14.01 -15.33 -5.41
CA PHE A 68 12.94 -15.74 -6.28
C PHE A 68 13.36 -15.69 -7.75
N TYR A 69 14.49 -15.02 -8.08
CA TYR A 69 14.98 -14.78 -9.44
C TYR A 69 16.51 -14.88 -9.58
N GLN A 70 17.02 -15.17 -10.78
CA GLN A 70 18.48 -15.31 -11.01
C GLN A 70 19.26 -13.99 -10.89
N ASP A 71 18.63 -12.85 -11.21
CA ASP A 71 19.25 -11.52 -11.27
C ASP A 71 18.75 -10.57 -10.16
N GLU A 72 18.21 -11.13 -9.06
CA GLU A 72 17.60 -10.35 -7.99
C GLU A 72 18.61 -9.44 -7.27
N PRO A 73 18.21 -8.21 -6.89
CA PRO A 73 19.03 -7.39 -6.02
C PRO A 73 19.46 -8.18 -4.79
N GLN A 74 20.75 -8.13 -4.50
CA GLN A 74 21.33 -8.86 -3.37
C GLN A 74 21.07 -8.10 -2.07
N CYS A 75 19.83 -8.13 -1.60
CA CYS A 75 19.48 -7.64 -0.29
C CYS A 75 18.47 -8.56 0.40
N GLN A 76 18.33 -8.40 1.71
CA GLN A 76 17.32 -9.08 2.49
C GLN A 76 16.19 -8.10 2.79
N CYS A 77 14.96 -8.58 2.75
CA CYS A 77 13.80 -7.87 3.25
C CYS A 77 14.10 -7.22 4.60
N VAL A 78 13.96 -5.89 4.68
CA VAL A 78 14.05 -5.14 5.93
C VAL A 78 12.63 -4.70 6.29
N ALA A 79 11.86 -5.59 6.93
CA ALA A 79 10.48 -5.34 7.29
C ALA A 79 10.31 -4.51 8.58
N ASN A 80 11.32 -4.51 9.46
CA ASN A 80 11.26 -3.79 10.73
C ASN A 80 12.67 -3.31 11.09
N ASN A 81 12.82 -2.02 11.40
CA ASN A 81 14.09 -1.47 11.89
C ASN A 81 13.83 -0.47 13.02
N PRO A 82 14.38 -0.67 14.23
CA PRO A 82 14.16 0.23 15.36
C PRO A 82 14.76 1.62 15.16
N ASN A 83 15.62 1.82 14.15
CA ASN A 83 16.21 3.12 13.83
C ASN A 83 15.33 3.99 12.92
N TRP A 84 14.27 3.43 12.33
CA TRP A 84 13.33 4.21 11.52
C TRP A 84 12.60 5.24 12.38
N LYS A 85 12.48 6.46 11.84
CA LYS A 85 11.89 7.58 12.56
C LYS A 85 10.45 7.77 12.15
N LYS A 86 9.53 7.46 13.07
CA LYS A 86 8.11 7.75 12.87
C LYS A 86 7.88 9.23 12.61
N THR A 87 6.93 9.53 11.72
CA THR A 87 6.52 10.91 11.42
C THR A 87 6.11 11.66 12.69
N GLN A 88 6.53 12.93 12.76
CA GLN A 88 6.20 13.84 13.86
C GLN A 88 4.96 14.70 13.56
N ARG A 89 4.32 14.48 12.41
CA ARG A 89 3.08 15.16 12.05
C ARG A 89 2.00 14.84 13.10
N SER A 90 1.16 15.84 13.42
CA SER A 90 0.08 15.71 14.40
C SER A 90 -1.32 15.61 13.78
N GLU A 91 -1.46 15.92 12.50
CA GLU A 91 -2.75 16.03 11.82
C GLU A 91 -2.92 14.90 10.81
N PRO A 92 -3.97 14.07 10.91
CA PRO A 92 -4.18 12.96 9.98
C PRO A 92 -4.57 13.44 8.58
N LYS A 93 -4.25 12.65 7.56
CA LYS A 93 -4.58 12.90 6.14
C LYS A 93 -4.78 11.61 5.36
N CYS A 94 -5.20 11.73 4.10
CA CYS A 94 -4.99 10.64 3.15
C CYS A 94 -3.52 10.56 2.76
N ILE A 95 -2.98 9.36 2.63
CA ILE A 95 -1.67 9.10 2.03
C ILE A 95 -1.88 8.19 0.83
N PHE A 96 -1.50 8.66 -0.36
CA PHE A 96 -1.52 7.88 -1.59
C PHE A 96 -0.09 7.48 -1.96
N ILE A 97 0.21 6.19 -2.02
CA ILE A 97 1.53 5.68 -2.41
C ILE A 97 1.35 4.95 -3.73
N ASP A 98 2.00 5.46 -4.77
CA ASP A 98 1.87 5.00 -6.15
C ASP A 98 3.19 4.36 -6.58
N LEU A 99 3.22 3.03 -6.62
CA LEU A 99 4.38 2.27 -7.07
C LEU A 99 4.20 1.89 -8.54
N GLY A 100 5.15 2.32 -9.38
CA GLY A 100 4.99 2.31 -10.83
C GLY A 100 4.11 3.48 -11.29
N ALA A 101 4.50 4.69 -10.87
CA ALA A 101 3.70 5.88 -11.09
C ALA A 101 3.71 6.36 -12.56
N ALA A 102 4.64 5.86 -13.39
CA ALA A 102 4.83 6.29 -14.77
C ALA A 102 4.84 7.82 -14.92
N ASP A 103 4.03 8.38 -15.82
CA ASP A 103 3.84 9.82 -16.03
C ASP A 103 2.90 10.49 -15.00
N GLY A 104 2.49 9.76 -13.96
CA GLY A 104 1.54 10.20 -12.94
C GLY A 104 0.07 10.08 -13.36
N ASN A 105 -0.23 9.30 -14.40
CA ASN A 105 -1.60 9.02 -14.84
C ASN A 105 -2.50 8.46 -13.72
N THR A 106 -1.97 7.59 -12.87
CA THR A 106 -2.70 7.02 -11.72
C THR A 106 -2.92 8.08 -10.64
N PHE A 107 -1.94 8.94 -10.38
CA PHE A 107 -2.12 10.10 -9.49
C PHE A 107 -3.23 11.05 -9.99
N ALA A 108 -3.36 11.27 -11.30
CA ALA A 108 -4.48 12.05 -11.83
C ALA A 108 -5.85 11.42 -11.49
N LYS A 109 -5.98 10.10 -11.60
CA LYS A 109 -7.19 9.36 -11.18
C LYS A 109 -7.44 9.46 -9.67
N PHE A 110 -6.39 9.45 -8.85
CA PHE A 110 -6.53 9.73 -7.41
C PHE A 110 -7.15 11.10 -7.17
N LEU A 111 -6.71 12.16 -7.87
CA LEU A 111 -7.30 13.49 -7.80
C LEU A 111 -8.79 13.53 -8.23
N GLU A 112 -9.20 12.60 -9.08
CA GLU A 112 -10.57 12.44 -9.57
C GLU A 112 -11.47 11.58 -8.66
N ASN A 113 -10.95 11.13 -7.52
CA ASN A 113 -11.61 10.32 -6.48
C ASN A 113 -11.73 8.81 -6.79
N ASP A 114 -11.00 8.30 -7.79
CA ASP A 114 -11.08 6.87 -8.16
C ASP A 114 -10.55 5.93 -7.07
N TYR A 115 -9.63 6.43 -6.23
CA TYR A 115 -9.04 5.66 -5.13
C TYR A 115 -9.71 5.93 -3.77
N GLY A 116 -10.73 6.77 -3.75
CA GLY A 116 -11.38 7.30 -2.57
C GLY A 116 -11.65 8.80 -2.71
N LYS A 117 -12.69 9.30 -2.04
CA LYS A 117 -13.05 10.72 -2.15
C LYS A 117 -12.07 11.59 -1.37
N ILE A 118 -11.32 12.43 -2.05
CA ILE A 118 -10.34 13.33 -1.41
C ILE A 118 -11.00 14.28 -0.39
N LYS A 119 -12.24 14.70 -0.68
CA LYS A 119 -13.01 15.55 0.25
C LYS A 119 -13.36 14.84 1.57
N GLU A 120 -13.32 13.52 1.60
CA GLU A 120 -13.57 12.70 2.79
C GLU A 120 -12.27 12.29 3.48
N CYS A 121 -11.10 12.76 3.01
CA CYS A 121 -9.83 12.52 3.68
C CYS A 121 -9.82 13.10 5.10
N PRO A 122 -9.12 12.45 6.04
CA PRO A 122 -8.89 13.02 7.36
C PRO A 122 -8.36 14.45 7.26
N SER A 123 -8.95 15.35 8.06
CA SER A 123 -8.65 16.79 8.05
C SER A 123 -8.84 17.51 6.70
N GLY A 124 -9.44 16.85 5.70
CA GLY A 124 -9.54 17.36 4.33
C GLY A 124 -8.17 17.50 3.64
N LYS A 125 -7.14 16.79 4.12
CA LYS A 125 -5.76 16.87 3.61
C LYS A 125 -5.35 15.56 2.96
N TRP A 126 -4.40 15.66 2.04
CA TRP A 126 -3.80 14.51 1.38
C TRP A 126 -2.32 14.78 1.05
N GLU A 127 -1.57 13.69 0.88
CA GLU A 127 -0.20 13.66 0.38
C GLU A 127 -0.02 12.44 -0.52
N ALA A 128 0.88 12.52 -1.48
CA ALA A 128 1.16 11.45 -2.42
C ALA A 128 2.68 11.20 -2.57
N PHE A 129 3.08 9.94 -2.61
CA PHE A 129 4.42 9.49 -2.92
C PHE A 129 4.39 8.75 -4.26
N LEU A 130 5.06 9.29 -5.27
CA LEU A 130 5.05 8.76 -6.63
C LEU A 130 6.42 8.14 -6.92
N LEU A 131 6.46 6.80 -7.05
CA LEU A 131 7.69 6.05 -7.27
C LEU A 131 7.70 5.45 -8.67
N GLU A 132 8.76 5.76 -9.42
CA GLU A 132 8.92 5.29 -10.80
C GLU A 132 10.41 5.09 -11.08
N ALA A 133 10.78 3.89 -11.54
CA ALA A 133 12.18 3.55 -11.80
C ALA A 133 12.66 4.06 -13.17
N ASN A 134 11.75 4.19 -14.15
CA ASN A 134 12.10 4.54 -15.52
C ASN A 134 12.43 6.05 -15.64
N PRO A 135 13.69 6.42 -15.98
CA PRO A 135 14.12 7.81 -16.03
C PRO A 135 13.41 8.68 -17.07
N GLN A 136 12.68 8.09 -18.01
CA GLN A 136 11.94 8.88 -18.99
C GLN A 136 10.80 9.70 -18.37
N PHE A 137 10.30 9.31 -17.20
CA PHE A 137 9.21 9.97 -16.49
C PHE A 137 9.68 11.00 -15.47
N THR A 138 11.00 11.17 -15.31
CA THR A 138 11.59 12.07 -14.31
C THR A 138 11.08 13.49 -14.46
N LYS A 139 10.92 13.97 -15.70
CA LYS A 139 10.47 15.33 -15.96
C LYS A 139 9.01 15.52 -15.53
N GLU A 140 8.14 14.59 -15.90
CA GLU A 140 6.71 14.60 -15.62
C GLU A 140 6.46 14.53 -14.11
N LEU A 141 7.07 13.58 -13.40
CA LEU A 141 6.91 13.43 -11.96
C LEU A 141 7.48 14.62 -11.17
N ASN A 142 8.63 15.16 -11.58
CA ASN A 142 9.16 16.37 -10.95
C ASN A 142 8.25 17.58 -11.18
N SER A 143 7.63 17.70 -12.35
CA SER A 143 6.64 18.75 -12.60
C SER A 143 5.41 18.59 -11.69
N LEU A 144 4.95 17.38 -11.42
CA LEU A 144 3.87 17.15 -10.44
C LEU A 144 4.27 17.60 -9.04
N GLN A 145 5.47 17.26 -8.57
CA GLN A 145 5.97 17.75 -7.29
C GLN A 145 6.03 19.29 -7.22
N GLU A 146 6.48 19.94 -8.29
CA GLU A 146 6.52 21.41 -8.38
C GLU A 146 5.12 22.04 -8.35
N ASN A 147 4.13 21.40 -8.99
CA ASN A 147 2.75 21.88 -9.04
C ASN A 147 1.99 21.66 -7.72
N PHE A 148 2.44 20.72 -6.88
CA PHE A 148 1.82 20.36 -5.60
C PHE A 148 2.85 20.40 -4.44
N PRO A 149 3.44 21.58 -4.15
CA PRO A 149 4.56 21.68 -3.22
C PRO A 149 4.16 21.25 -1.81
N GLY A 150 4.89 20.27 -1.27
CA GLY A 150 4.65 19.71 0.06
C GLY A 150 3.44 18.76 0.14
N GLN A 151 2.81 18.43 -0.98
CA GLN A 151 1.76 17.42 -1.07
C GLN A 151 2.13 16.25 -1.96
N VAL A 152 2.95 16.47 -3.00
CA VAL A 152 3.47 15.41 -3.86
C VAL A 152 4.96 15.25 -3.63
N HIS A 153 5.40 14.01 -3.46
CA HIS A 153 6.79 13.61 -3.33
C HIS A 153 7.14 12.71 -4.52
N SER A 154 7.89 13.27 -5.46
CA SER A 154 8.46 12.51 -6.58
C SER A 154 9.68 11.74 -6.09
N LEU A 155 9.63 10.42 -6.23
CA LEU A 155 10.80 9.54 -6.20
C LEU A 155 11.02 8.99 -7.61
N ALA A 156 11.16 9.88 -8.58
CA ALA A 156 11.61 9.52 -9.91
C ALA A 156 12.97 8.82 -9.86
N GLU A 157 13.18 7.89 -10.78
CA GLU A 157 14.35 7.02 -10.88
C GLU A 157 14.57 6.15 -9.64
N HIS A 158 13.52 5.80 -8.88
CA HIS A 158 13.60 4.87 -7.76
C HIS A 158 12.75 3.62 -8.01
N ALA A 159 13.38 2.45 -7.91
CA ALA A 159 12.66 1.18 -7.91
C ALA A 159 12.03 0.90 -6.54
N ALA A 160 10.72 0.69 -6.52
CA ALA A 160 10.02 0.26 -5.31
C ALA A 160 10.41 -1.18 -4.94
N PHE A 161 10.94 -1.37 -3.73
CA PHE A 161 11.44 -2.68 -3.30
C PHE A 161 11.32 -2.88 -1.78
N ASP A 162 11.86 -3.98 -1.27
CA ASP A 162 11.79 -4.38 0.14
C ASP A 162 13.04 -4.02 0.98
N CYS A 163 13.98 -3.31 0.35
CA CYS A 163 15.25 -2.89 0.92
C CYS A 163 15.77 -1.64 0.20
N GLU A 164 16.77 -0.99 0.79
CA GLU A 164 17.54 0.07 0.11
C GLU A 164 18.75 -0.51 -0.63
N GLY A 165 19.18 0.15 -1.69
CA GLY A 165 20.34 -0.25 -2.47
C GLY A 165 20.29 0.31 -3.89
N THR A 166 20.88 -0.40 -4.83
CA THR A 166 20.77 -0.11 -6.26
C THR A 166 20.49 -1.39 -7.01
N THR A 167 19.72 -1.30 -8.10
CA THR A 167 19.43 -2.44 -8.96
C THR A 167 19.65 -2.10 -10.44
N SER A 168 19.74 -3.14 -11.25
CA SER A 168 19.53 -3.03 -12.68
C SER A 168 18.02 -2.94 -12.98
N PHE A 169 17.64 -2.02 -13.84
CA PHE A 169 16.27 -1.86 -14.32
C PHE A 169 16.26 -1.84 -15.84
N PHE A 170 15.34 -2.59 -16.45
CA PHE A 170 15.28 -2.81 -17.89
C PHE A 170 14.11 -2.04 -18.49
N ILE A 171 14.43 -1.19 -19.46
CA ILE A 171 13.53 -0.23 -20.07
C ILE A 171 12.72 -0.88 -21.18
N ASP A 172 11.40 -0.82 -21.06
CA ASP A 172 10.50 -0.99 -22.20
C ASP A 172 10.58 0.28 -23.08
N LYS A 173 10.80 0.09 -24.39
CA LYS A 173 10.86 1.18 -25.38
C LYS A 173 9.51 1.45 -26.05
N ASP A 174 8.48 0.68 -25.74
CA ASP A 174 7.15 0.83 -26.32
C ASP A 174 6.41 2.04 -25.74
N ALA A 175 6.70 3.21 -26.29
CA ALA A 175 6.02 4.45 -25.93
C ALA A 175 4.51 4.44 -26.27
N SER A 176 4.03 3.52 -27.12
CA SER A 176 2.60 3.46 -27.46
C SER A 176 1.74 2.91 -26.33
N HIS A 177 2.37 2.25 -25.36
CA HIS A 177 1.74 1.72 -24.16
C HIS A 177 2.40 2.29 -22.89
N ASN A 178 2.84 3.55 -22.94
CA ASN A 178 3.43 4.23 -21.80
C ASN A 178 4.58 3.46 -21.12
N HIS A 179 5.30 2.61 -21.87
CA HIS A 179 6.43 1.84 -21.35
C HIS A 179 6.12 0.97 -20.12
N TRP A 180 4.86 0.55 -19.98
CA TRP A 180 4.32 -0.21 -18.86
C TRP A 180 5.18 -1.42 -18.48
N GLY A 181 5.70 -2.19 -19.44
CA GLY A 181 6.49 -3.41 -19.19
C GLY A 181 7.96 -3.19 -18.78
N SER A 182 8.32 -2.02 -18.24
CA SER A 182 9.65 -1.77 -17.69
C SER A 182 9.82 -2.49 -16.35
N SER A 183 10.89 -3.28 -16.18
CA SER A 183 11.01 -4.18 -15.02
C SER A 183 12.44 -4.33 -14.50
N MET A 184 12.56 -4.74 -13.24
CA MET A 184 13.84 -5.22 -12.67
C MET A 184 14.25 -6.58 -13.25
N MET A 185 13.35 -7.31 -13.90
CA MET A 185 13.62 -8.62 -14.47
C MET A 185 14.17 -8.52 -15.90
N SER A 186 15.35 -9.10 -16.12
CA SER A 186 16.03 -9.05 -17.42
C SER A 186 15.35 -9.90 -18.51
N ASP A 187 14.43 -10.77 -18.11
CA ASP A 187 13.65 -11.67 -18.96
C ASP A 187 12.16 -11.27 -19.07
N ALA A 188 11.77 -10.12 -18.48
CA ALA A 188 10.45 -9.56 -18.73
C ALA A 188 10.21 -9.41 -20.24
N PRO A 189 9.04 -9.82 -20.79
CA PRO A 189 8.82 -9.87 -22.23
C PRO A 189 9.13 -8.56 -22.96
N ASP A 190 8.71 -7.42 -22.41
CA ASP A 190 8.91 -6.10 -23.01
C ASP A 190 10.35 -5.60 -22.86
N ALA A 191 11.03 -5.93 -21.75
CA ALA A 191 12.46 -5.73 -21.61
C ALA A 191 13.25 -6.51 -22.69
N VAL A 192 12.89 -7.78 -22.95
CA VAL A 192 13.51 -8.60 -24.00
C VAL A 192 13.25 -8.00 -25.38
N LYS A 193 11.99 -7.67 -25.69
CA LYS A 193 11.57 -7.04 -26.96
C LYS A 193 12.28 -5.70 -27.20
N SER A 194 12.55 -4.96 -26.14
CA SER A 194 13.25 -3.67 -26.16
C SER A 194 14.78 -3.78 -26.25
N GLY A 195 15.31 -5.01 -26.32
CA GLY A 195 16.74 -5.28 -26.43
C GLY A 195 17.50 -5.17 -25.12
N LYS A 196 16.80 -5.35 -23.98
CA LYS A 196 17.35 -5.32 -22.62
C LYS A 196 18.15 -4.05 -22.32
N VAL A 197 17.63 -2.89 -22.72
CA VAL A 197 18.25 -1.61 -22.35
C VAL A 197 18.19 -1.47 -20.85
N LYS A 198 19.36 -1.31 -20.24
CA LYS A 198 19.53 -1.37 -18.80
C LYS A 198 20.00 -0.03 -18.26
N VAL A 199 19.37 0.40 -17.18
CA VAL A 199 19.81 1.52 -16.33
C VAL A 199 20.09 0.99 -14.92
N THR A 200 20.85 1.75 -14.13
CA THR A 200 21.04 1.48 -12.70
C THR A 200 20.27 2.53 -11.92
N VAL A 201 19.39 2.09 -11.03
CA VAL A 201 18.53 2.98 -10.23
C VAL A 201 18.65 2.64 -8.74
N PRO A 202 18.54 3.62 -7.84
CA PRO A 202 18.33 3.36 -6.42
C PRO A 202 17.05 2.56 -6.17
N MET A 203 17.06 1.77 -5.10
CA MET A 203 15.88 1.08 -4.59
C MET A 203 15.37 1.80 -3.34
N THR A 204 14.05 1.93 -3.23
CA THR A 204 13.38 2.46 -2.05
C THR A 204 12.74 1.32 -1.27
N ASN A 205 13.09 1.18 0.01
CA ASN A 205 12.38 0.30 0.92
C ASN A 205 10.97 0.88 1.20
N ILE A 206 9.94 0.29 0.61
CA ILE A 206 8.56 0.76 0.78
C ILE A 206 8.06 0.58 2.21
N VAL A 207 8.53 -0.45 2.92
CA VAL A 207 8.18 -0.67 4.33
C VAL A 207 8.71 0.47 5.20
N GLN A 208 9.94 0.91 4.95
CA GLN A 208 10.50 2.09 5.61
C GLN A 208 9.71 3.36 5.25
N LEU A 209 9.40 3.56 3.97
CA LEU A 209 8.63 4.73 3.53
C LEU A 209 7.29 4.83 4.27
N ILE A 210 6.57 3.72 4.43
CA ILE A 210 5.34 3.65 5.22
C ILE A 210 5.63 3.95 6.70
N ALA A 211 6.60 3.26 7.31
CA ALA A 211 6.93 3.40 8.73
C ALA A 211 7.31 4.84 9.14
N GLU A 212 7.96 5.58 8.24
CA GLU A 212 8.46 6.92 8.52
C GLU A 212 7.46 8.04 8.17
N ASN A 213 6.47 7.78 7.31
CA ASN A 213 5.57 8.82 6.79
C ASN A 213 4.09 8.67 7.19
N VAL A 214 3.69 7.47 7.62
CA VAL A 214 2.29 7.14 7.95
C VAL A 214 2.04 7.14 9.45
N ARG A 215 0.84 7.57 9.84
CA ARG A 215 0.30 7.50 11.20
C ARG A 215 -0.88 6.53 11.27
N PRO A 216 -1.20 5.99 12.46
CA PRO A 216 -2.36 5.13 12.65
C PRO A 216 -3.73 5.77 12.38
N ASP A 217 -3.80 7.10 12.29
CA ASP A 217 -5.03 7.87 12.04
C ASP A 217 -5.13 8.43 10.60
N ASP A 218 -4.17 8.09 9.74
CA ASP A 218 -4.26 8.37 8.31
C ASP A 218 -5.23 7.42 7.60
N TRP A 219 -5.60 7.76 6.37
CA TRP A 219 -6.21 6.82 5.43
C TRP A 219 -5.23 6.54 4.28
N VAL A 220 -4.72 5.32 4.19
CA VAL A 220 -3.58 4.97 3.34
C VAL A 220 -4.00 4.06 2.20
N MET A 221 -3.71 4.52 0.99
CA MET A 221 -3.96 3.82 -0.26
C MET A 221 -2.62 3.52 -0.92
N LEU A 222 -2.34 2.23 -1.15
CA LEU A 222 -1.11 1.76 -1.76
C LEU A 222 -1.43 1.11 -3.11
N LYS A 223 -1.07 1.75 -4.23
CA LYS A 223 -1.11 1.12 -5.57
C LYS A 223 0.22 0.43 -5.83
N VAL A 224 0.16 -0.83 -6.23
CA VAL A 224 1.32 -1.68 -6.49
C VAL A 224 1.19 -2.26 -7.88
N ASP A 225 2.07 -1.82 -8.76
CA ASP A 225 2.14 -2.24 -10.15
C ASP A 225 3.57 -1.96 -10.61
N ILE A 226 4.43 -2.94 -10.34
CA ILE A 226 5.89 -2.80 -10.40
C ILE A 226 6.52 -3.98 -11.14
N GLU A 227 5.75 -4.53 -12.09
CA GLU A 227 6.22 -5.45 -13.11
C GLU A 227 7.09 -6.59 -12.55
N GLY A 228 6.54 -7.32 -11.58
CA GLY A 228 7.13 -8.51 -10.96
C GLY A 228 7.84 -8.27 -9.62
N ALA A 229 8.18 -7.03 -9.27
CA ALA A 229 8.81 -6.74 -7.97
C ALA A 229 7.83 -6.93 -6.77
N GLU A 230 6.53 -7.05 -7.02
CA GLU A 230 5.52 -7.34 -5.99
C GLU A 230 5.77 -8.68 -5.28
N TYR A 231 6.41 -9.64 -5.94
CA TYR A 231 6.73 -10.95 -5.39
C TYR A 231 7.80 -10.89 -4.28
N ASN A 232 8.58 -9.81 -4.22
CA ASN A 232 9.48 -9.50 -3.12
C ASN A 232 8.80 -8.62 -2.08
N LEU A 233 8.20 -7.53 -2.57
CA LEU A 233 7.64 -6.48 -1.73
C LEU A 233 6.51 -6.99 -0.83
N ILE A 234 5.53 -7.73 -1.37
CA ILE A 234 4.34 -8.12 -0.62
C ILE A 234 4.65 -9.10 0.52
N PRO A 235 5.45 -10.16 0.33
CA PRO A 235 5.90 -11.00 1.44
C PRO A 235 6.69 -10.24 2.50
N CYS A 236 7.50 -9.23 2.11
CA CYS A 236 8.22 -8.42 3.09
C CYS A 236 7.29 -7.49 3.87
N LEU A 237 6.39 -6.79 3.18
CA LEU A 237 5.40 -5.91 3.80
C LEU A 237 4.49 -6.67 4.78
N ALA A 238 4.14 -7.92 4.47
CA ALA A 238 3.39 -8.78 5.39
C ALA A 238 4.12 -9.02 6.74
N GLN A 239 5.45 -9.01 6.75
CA GLN A 239 6.29 -9.16 7.95
C GLN A 239 6.41 -7.86 8.78
N PHE A 240 6.02 -6.72 8.22
CA PHE A 240 6.05 -5.44 8.94
C PHE A 240 5.07 -5.49 10.12
N SER A 241 5.54 -5.16 11.33
CA SER A 241 4.73 -5.24 12.54
C SER A 241 3.54 -4.28 12.51
N GLU A 242 3.65 -3.19 11.77
CA GLU A 242 2.62 -2.17 11.61
C GLU A 242 2.02 -2.17 10.19
N ALA A 243 2.00 -3.32 9.49
CA ALA A 243 1.43 -3.40 8.13
C ALA A 243 -0.05 -2.97 8.04
N GLY A 244 -0.79 -3.01 9.15
CA GLY A 244 -2.15 -2.46 9.25
C GLY A 244 -2.23 -0.93 9.18
N LEU A 245 -1.10 -0.24 9.02
CA LEU A 245 -1.06 1.18 8.63
C LEU A 245 -1.50 1.39 7.17
N VAL A 246 -1.52 0.34 6.34
CA VAL A 246 -2.08 0.40 5.00
C VAL A 246 -3.55 0.00 5.09
N ASP A 247 -4.47 0.93 4.80
CA ASP A 247 -5.90 0.61 4.82
C ASP A 247 -6.34 -0.17 3.59
N ARG A 248 -5.85 0.25 2.40
CA ARG A 248 -6.20 -0.39 1.14
C ARG A 248 -5.01 -0.51 0.20
N MET A 249 -4.87 -1.68 -0.41
CA MET A 249 -3.87 -1.98 -1.41
C MET A 249 -4.50 -2.37 -2.74
N TYR A 250 -4.19 -1.63 -3.80
CA TYR A 250 -4.56 -1.92 -5.17
C TYR A 250 -3.36 -2.62 -5.83
N LEU A 251 -3.41 -3.95 -5.90
CA LEU A 251 -2.29 -4.78 -6.36
C LEU A 251 -2.57 -5.36 -7.74
N GLU A 252 -1.71 -5.04 -8.70
CA GLU A 252 -1.61 -5.73 -9.98
C GLU A 252 -0.56 -6.84 -9.91
N GLU A 253 -0.93 -8.05 -10.30
CA GLU A 253 -0.08 -9.24 -10.22
C GLU A 253 0.41 -9.67 -11.62
N HIS A 254 1.72 -9.66 -11.83
CA HIS A 254 2.37 -9.97 -13.11
C HIS A 254 2.71 -11.46 -13.23
N TRP A 255 1.72 -12.33 -13.00
CA TRP A 255 1.90 -13.79 -12.88
C TRP A 255 2.50 -14.50 -14.10
N TRP A 256 2.55 -13.83 -15.26
CA TRP A 256 3.02 -14.38 -16.53
C TRP A 256 4.53 -14.27 -16.76
N PHE A 257 5.28 -13.64 -15.85
CA PHE A 257 6.71 -13.46 -16.05
C PHE A 257 7.45 -14.82 -16.00
N PRO A 258 8.36 -15.12 -16.95
CA PRO A 258 8.95 -16.45 -17.08
C PRO A 258 9.74 -16.89 -15.85
N SER A 259 10.44 -15.96 -15.18
CA SER A 259 11.26 -16.26 -14.02
C SER A 259 10.48 -16.39 -12.69
N ILE A 260 9.17 -16.15 -12.66
CA ILE A 260 8.38 -16.31 -11.43
C ILE A 260 8.20 -17.80 -11.09
N THR A 261 8.81 -18.19 -9.98
CA THR A 261 8.70 -19.55 -9.44
C THR A 261 7.36 -19.79 -8.72
N GLU A 262 6.94 -21.05 -8.62
CA GLU A 262 5.78 -21.42 -7.79
C GLU A 262 5.96 -21.07 -6.31
N ALA A 263 7.22 -21.07 -5.82
CA ALA A 263 7.53 -20.63 -4.47
C ALA A 263 7.26 -19.13 -4.28
N ALA A 264 7.61 -18.30 -5.26
CA ALA A 264 7.30 -16.87 -5.26
C ALA A 264 5.80 -16.62 -5.26
N LYS A 265 5.04 -17.33 -6.10
CA LYS A 265 3.56 -17.25 -6.13
C LYS A 265 2.94 -17.66 -4.80
N ALA A 266 3.43 -18.73 -4.19
CA ALA A 266 2.98 -19.15 -2.87
C ALA A 266 3.30 -18.12 -1.78
N ALA A 267 4.50 -17.52 -1.82
CA ALA A 267 4.90 -16.48 -0.87
C ALA A 267 4.05 -15.21 -1.03
N LEU A 268 3.79 -14.76 -2.26
CA LEU A 268 2.89 -13.63 -2.56
C LEU A 268 1.48 -13.91 -2.01
N ALA A 269 0.92 -15.09 -2.31
CA ALA A 269 -0.41 -15.47 -1.85
C ALA A 269 -0.51 -15.55 -0.32
N ASP A 270 0.53 -16.04 0.36
CA ASP A 270 0.59 -16.05 1.82
C ASP A 270 0.73 -14.63 2.40
N GLY A 271 1.60 -13.80 1.81
CA GLY A 271 1.75 -12.39 2.17
C GLY A 271 0.43 -11.62 2.09
N LYS A 272 -0.34 -11.79 1.00
CA LYS A 272 -1.69 -11.22 0.87
C LYS A 272 -2.63 -11.66 2.00
N LYS A 273 -2.65 -12.95 2.34
CA LYS A 273 -3.48 -13.45 3.45
C LYS A 273 -3.08 -12.84 4.79
N GLN A 274 -1.78 -12.71 5.05
CA GLN A 274 -1.26 -12.07 6.26
C GLN A 274 -1.65 -10.58 6.33
N LEU A 275 -1.58 -9.85 5.21
CA LEU A 275 -2.01 -8.46 5.14
C LEU A 275 -3.52 -8.31 5.39
N VAL A 276 -4.34 -9.16 4.79
CA VAL A 276 -5.80 -9.18 5.08
C VAL A 276 -6.07 -9.49 6.56
N ALA A 277 -5.31 -10.41 7.17
CA ALA A 277 -5.40 -10.69 8.60
C ALA A 277 -4.99 -9.49 9.49
N LYS A 278 -4.25 -8.53 8.93
CA LYS A 278 -3.88 -7.24 9.54
C LYS A 278 -4.81 -6.09 9.11
N HIS A 279 -5.99 -6.41 8.59
CA HIS A 279 -7.04 -5.48 8.18
C HIS A 279 -6.73 -4.62 6.93
N VAL A 280 -5.74 -5.01 6.12
CA VAL A 280 -5.51 -4.40 4.82
C VAL A 280 -6.58 -4.88 3.84
N ASP A 281 -7.36 -3.96 3.26
CA ASP A 281 -8.30 -4.26 2.18
C ASP A 281 -7.56 -4.42 0.85
N ILE A 282 -7.74 -5.56 0.18
CA ILE A 282 -7.06 -5.86 -1.10
C ILE A 282 -8.12 -6.25 -2.14
N PRO A 283 -8.77 -5.27 -2.80
CA PRO A 283 -9.74 -5.57 -3.85
C PRO A 283 -9.08 -6.26 -5.04
N ASN A 284 -9.90 -6.96 -5.85
CA ASN A 284 -9.47 -7.34 -7.19
C ASN A 284 -9.18 -6.04 -7.97
N TYR A 285 -7.96 -5.93 -8.49
CA TYR A 285 -7.48 -4.74 -9.17
C TYR A 285 -6.72 -5.14 -10.43
N TYR A 286 -6.84 -4.29 -11.44
CA TYR A 286 -6.12 -4.33 -12.70
C TYR A 286 -5.98 -2.89 -13.16
N SER A 287 -4.79 -2.50 -13.62
CA SER A 287 -4.58 -1.17 -14.19
C SER A 287 -4.35 -1.28 -15.69
N GLU A 288 -4.81 -0.26 -16.42
CA GLU A 288 -4.52 -0.12 -17.86
C GLU A 288 -3.35 0.85 -18.07
N THR A 289 -2.44 0.96 -17.09
CA THR A 289 -1.40 2.01 -17.07
C THR A 289 -0.11 1.61 -17.72
#